data_AF-A0A518CTD7-F1
#
_entry.id   AF-A0A518CTD7-F1
#
_cell.length_a   1.000
_cell.length_b   1.000
_cell.length_c   1.000
_cell.angle_alpha   90.00
_cell.angle_beta   90.00
_cell.angle_gamma   90.00
#
_symmetry.space_group_name_H-M   'P 1'
#
loop_
_entity.id
_entity.type
_entity.pdbx_description
1 polymer ?
#
loop_
_entity_poly.entity_id
_entity_poly.type
_entity_poly.pdbx_seq_one_letter_code
_entity_poly.pdbx_strand_id
1 'polypeptide(L)'
;MRAYAQSSVVLIVSAQVLIILGLTGCQPSETKPSSLPTDLKKEDDDHGHSHGPSYKPETFAKAVAEIKKRLEHIHVDLTGGHLDHVEDEIITLREFIHWLPELAGDTDMAEGEWNQVQAVSREMLKSCDNVDLKIKQGSLTVEDLSDLESQLNKQVLLVPFAVDRPAVSVPLSTKPEKPSSR
;
A
#
# COMPACT_ATOMS: atom_id res chain seq x y z
N MET A 1 38.77 -43.40 20.19
CA MET A 1 39.49 -42.51 19.25
C MET A 1 38.68 -42.48 17.96
N ARG A 2 37.88 -41.42 17.74
CA ARG A 2 36.99 -41.27 16.58
C ARG A 2 37.57 -40.19 15.65
N ALA A 3 37.62 -40.52 14.38
CA ALA A 3 38.26 -39.74 13.32
C ALA A 3 37.45 -38.49 12.96
N TYR A 4 38.17 -37.41 12.66
CA TYR A 4 37.67 -36.15 12.11
C TYR A 4 37.34 -36.34 10.62
N ALA A 5 36.14 -35.95 10.20
CA ALA A 5 35.78 -35.80 8.79
C ALA A 5 35.61 -34.30 8.49
N GLN A 6 36.56 -33.77 7.71
CA GLN A 6 36.44 -32.47 7.04
C GLN A 6 35.49 -32.60 5.86
N SER A 7 34.52 -31.70 5.73
CA SER A 7 33.81 -31.47 4.47
C SER A 7 33.79 -29.99 4.15
N SER A 8 34.15 -29.73 2.90
CA SER A 8 34.63 -28.49 2.31
C SER A 8 33.63 -27.35 2.25
N VAL A 9 34.10 -26.15 2.59
CA VAL A 9 33.45 -24.87 2.31
C VAL A 9 33.65 -24.54 0.82
N VAL A 10 32.58 -24.47 0.05
CA VAL A 10 32.60 -24.00 -1.35
C VAL A 10 32.19 -22.54 -1.35
N LEU A 11 33.18 -21.63 -1.40
CA LEU A 11 32.99 -20.21 -1.66
C LEU A 11 32.81 -19.99 -3.16
N ILE A 12 31.59 -19.66 -3.60
CA ILE A 12 31.34 -19.15 -4.95
C ILE A 12 31.36 -17.62 -4.86
N VAL A 13 32.51 -17.04 -5.19
CA VAL A 13 32.66 -15.60 -5.41
C VAL A 13 32.35 -15.33 -6.88
N SER A 14 31.13 -14.90 -7.19
CA SER A 14 30.77 -14.44 -8.53
C SER A 14 30.68 -12.92 -8.55
N ALA A 15 31.76 -12.30 -9.03
CA ALA A 15 31.84 -10.89 -9.36
C ALA A 15 31.27 -10.64 -10.76
N GLN A 16 30.24 -9.79 -10.88
CA GLN A 16 29.88 -9.09 -12.13
C GLN A 16 29.40 -7.68 -11.73
N VAL A 17 30.25 -6.65 -11.83
CA VAL A 17 30.50 -5.77 -13.00
C VAL A 17 29.32 -4.80 -13.28
N LEU A 18 29.61 -3.53 -12.98
CA LEU A 18 28.85 -2.30 -13.18
C LEU A 18 28.56 -1.97 -14.65
N ILE A 19 27.36 -1.44 -14.95
CA ILE A 19 27.11 -0.56 -16.12
C ILE A 19 26.25 0.67 -15.71
N ILE A 20 26.99 1.75 -15.47
CA ILE A 20 26.86 3.19 -15.82
C ILE A 20 25.54 3.73 -16.44
N LEU A 21 25.01 4.76 -15.74
CA LEU A 21 24.48 6.09 -16.15
C LEU A 21 23.82 6.31 -17.52
N GLY A 22 22.60 6.89 -17.50
CA GLY A 22 21.97 7.55 -18.65
C GLY A 22 20.83 8.52 -18.29
N LEU A 23 21.20 9.77 -17.97
CA LEU A 23 20.59 11.06 -18.34
C LEU A 23 19.03 11.16 -18.41
N THR A 24 18.38 11.77 -17.42
CA THR A 24 17.88 13.16 -17.43
C THR A 24 17.18 13.62 -18.74
N GLY A 25 15.86 13.73 -18.68
CA GLY A 25 15.04 14.38 -19.70
C GLY A 25 13.75 14.95 -19.11
N CYS A 26 13.85 16.04 -18.34
CA CYS A 26 12.72 16.90 -18.02
C CYS A 26 12.45 17.81 -19.21
N GLN A 27 11.22 17.83 -19.71
CA GLN A 27 10.75 18.89 -20.59
C GLN A 27 9.38 19.37 -20.10
N PRO A 28 9.27 20.56 -19.49
CA PRO A 28 7.99 21.22 -19.27
C PRO A 28 7.64 22.03 -20.52
N SER A 29 6.36 22.07 -20.89
CA SER A 29 5.87 23.05 -21.86
C SER A 29 4.52 23.60 -21.41
N GLU A 30 4.47 24.92 -21.49
CA GLU A 30 3.56 25.89 -20.91
C GLU A 30 2.22 26.05 -21.65
N THR A 31 1.17 26.21 -20.84
CA THR A 31 0.17 27.32 -20.86
C THR A 31 -0.58 27.67 -22.15
N LYS A 32 -1.93 27.57 -22.12
CA LYS A 32 -2.79 28.73 -22.43
C LYS A 32 -4.20 28.62 -21.83
N PRO A 33 -4.69 29.66 -21.13
CA PRO A 33 -6.08 29.79 -20.69
C PRO A 33 -6.93 30.33 -21.84
N SER A 34 -8.05 29.66 -22.15
CA SER A 34 -9.10 30.21 -23.01
C SER A 34 -10.38 30.35 -22.22
N SER A 35 -10.83 31.59 -22.21
CA SER A 35 -11.97 32.16 -21.53
C SER A 35 -13.33 31.81 -22.15
N LEU A 36 -14.36 31.97 -21.31
CA LEU A 36 -15.77 32.31 -21.57
C LEU A 36 -16.82 31.19 -21.40
N PRO A 37 -18.03 31.58 -20.94
CA PRO A 37 -18.79 30.87 -19.94
C PRO A 37 -19.96 30.14 -20.59
N THR A 38 -20.12 28.87 -20.22
CA THR A 38 -21.36 28.16 -20.51
C THR A 38 -22.06 27.91 -19.19
N ASP A 39 -23.03 28.78 -18.95
CA ASP A 39 -24.17 28.60 -18.07
C ASP A 39 -24.84 27.26 -18.41
N LEU A 40 -24.40 26.22 -17.69
CA LEU A 40 -25.11 24.96 -17.59
C LEU A 40 -25.42 24.81 -16.12
N LYS A 41 -26.71 24.94 -15.81
CA LYS A 41 -27.34 24.37 -14.61
C LYS A 41 -26.77 22.96 -14.41
N LYS A 42 -25.80 22.84 -13.50
CA LYS A 42 -25.34 21.56 -13.01
C LYS A 42 -26.19 21.27 -11.80
N GLU A 43 -27.05 20.29 -11.98
CA GLU A 43 -27.81 19.66 -10.92
C GLU A 43 -26.85 19.29 -9.79
N ASP A 44 -27.33 19.58 -8.59
CA ASP A 44 -26.68 19.49 -7.29
C ASP A 44 -26.48 18.01 -6.94
N ASP A 45 -25.57 17.38 -7.68
CA ASP A 45 -25.12 16.02 -7.45
C ASP A 45 -23.91 16.12 -6.51
N ASP A 46 -24.24 16.20 -5.23
CA ASP A 46 -23.37 16.12 -4.05
C ASP A 46 -22.72 14.73 -3.97
N HIS A 47 -21.94 14.38 -5.00
CA HIS A 47 -21.09 13.20 -5.00
C HIS A 47 -19.83 13.54 -4.23
N GLY A 48 -19.87 13.34 -2.91
CA GLY A 48 -18.67 13.27 -2.09
C GLY A 48 -17.66 12.35 -2.79
N HIS A 49 -16.61 12.94 -3.34
CA HIS A 49 -15.68 12.28 -4.24
C HIS A 49 -14.83 11.25 -3.49
N SER A 50 -15.34 10.05 -3.28
CA SER A 50 -14.53 8.90 -2.91
C SER A 50 -13.75 8.47 -4.16
N HIS A 51 -12.56 9.02 -4.34
CA HIS A 51 -11.70 8.78 -5.50
C HIS A 51 -11.04 7.37 -5.51
N GLY A 52 -11.44 6.47 -4.60
CA GLY A 52 -10.90 5.11 -4.50
C GLY A 52 -11.82 4.02 -5.08
N PRO A 53 -11.29 2.83 -5.39
CA PRO A 53 -12.13 1.69 -5.72
C PRO A 53 -13.01 1.31 -4.53
N SER A 54 -14.17 0.70 -4.79
CA SER A 54 -15.17 0.37 -3.76
C SER A 54 -14.67 -0.60 -2.68
N TYR A 55 -13.59 -1.34 -2.95
CA TYR A 55 -12.98 -2.28 -2.02
C TYR A 55 -11.81 -1.69 -1.22
N LYS A 56 -11.52 -0.39 -1.37
CA LYS A 56 -10.53 0.29 -0.53
C LYS A 56 -10.99 0.33 0.93
N PRO A 57 -10.18 -0.14 1.90
CA PRO A 57 -10.52 -0.02 3.30
C PRO A 57 -10.65 1.45 3.73
N GLU A 58 -11.66 1.73 4.54
CA GLU A 58 -11.98 3.10 4.99
C GLU A 58 -10.98 3.64 6.01
N THR A 59 -10.33 2.76 6.78
CA THR A 59 -9.43 3.15 7.87
C THR A 59 -8.13 2.37 7.83
N PHE A 60 -7.07 2.95 8.42
CA PHE A 60 -5.77 2.29 8.55
C PHE A 60 -5.90 0.92 9.23
N ALA A 61 -6.65 0.84 10.33
CA ALA A 61 -6.86 -0.41 11.07
C ALA A 61 -7.55 -1.49 10.22
N LYS A 62 -8.57 -1.12 9.43
CA LYS A 62 -9.24 -2.04 8.51
C LYS A 62 -8.28 -2.53 7.42
N ALA A 63 -7.45 -1.65 6.86
CA ALA A 63 -6.45 -2.05 5.88
C ALA A 63 -5.43 -3.06 6.44
N VAL A 64 -4.91 -2.82 7.65
CA VAL A 64 -3.99 -3.76 8.31
C VAL A 64 -4.66 -5.12 8.55
N ALA A 65 -5.94 -5.14 8.95
CA ALA A 65 -6.69 -6.38 9.13
C ALA A 65 -6.91 -7.14 7.82
N GLU A 66 -7.23 -6.44 6.74
CA GLU A 66 -7.40 -7.06 5.42
C GLU A 66 -6.07 -7.61 4.85
N ILE A 67 -4.95 -6.92 5.06
CA ILE A 67 -3.61 -7.42 4.71
C ILE A 67 -3.31 -8.71 5.46
N LYS A 68 -3.62 -8.77 6.77
CA LYS A 68 -3.45 -9.98 7.58
C LYS A 68 -4.27 -11.14 7.03
N LYS A 69 -5.56 -10.92 6.76
CA LYS A 69 -6.46 -11.93 6.22
C LYS A 69 -5.95 -12.49 4.88
N ARG A 70 -5.46 -11.62 4.00
CA ARG A 70 -4.88 -12.05 2.72
C ARG A 70 -3.62 -12.89 2.89
N LEU A 71 -2.71 -12.51 3.80
CA LEU A 71 -1.55 -13.35 4.10
C LEU A 71 -1.96 -14.72 4.62
N GLU A 72 -2.99 -14.80 5.47
CA GLU A 72 -3.54 -16.09 5.94
C GLU A 72 -4.12 -16.92 4.78
N HIS A 73 -4.82 -16.30 3.82
CA HIS A 73 -5.30 -16.98 2.62
C HIS A 73 -4.16 -17.51 1.75
N ILE A 74 -3.12 -16.70 1.52
CA ILE A 74 -1.93 -17.11 0.76
C ILE A 74 -1.27 -18.34 1.39
N HIS A 75 -1.19 -18.42 2.72
CA HIS A 75 -0.70 -19.61 3.42
C HIS A 75 -1.54 -20.85 3.11
N VAL A 76 -2.86 -20.71 3.15
CA VAL A 76 -3.79 -21.82 2.86
C VAL A 76 -3.62 -22.27 1.40
N ASP A 77 -3.57 -21.34 0.45
CA ASP A 77 -3.45 -21.66 -0.96
C ASP A 77 -2.09 -22.29 -1.30
N LEU A 78 -1.00 -21.81 -0.71
CA LEU A 78 0.33 -22.41 -0.87
C LEU A 78 0.38 -23.84 -0.35
N THR A 79 -0.18 -24.10 0.84
CA THR A 79 -0.22 -25.45 1.41
C THR A 79 -1.16 -26.39 0.65
N GLY A 80 -2.19 -25.84 -0.01
CA GLY A 80 -3.10 -26.55 -0.91
C GLY A 80 -2.57 -26.77 -2.33
N GLY A 81 -1.46 -26.11 -2.72
CA GLY A 81 -0.90 -26.19 -4.07
C GLY A 81 -1.62 -25.33 -5.13
N HIS A 82 -2.39 -24.33 -4.71
CA HIS A 82 -3.16 -23.42 -5.57
C HIS A 82 -2.37 -22.15 -5.91
N LEU A 83 -1.26 -22.29 -6.64
CA LEU A 83 -0.34 -21.17 -6.94
C LEU A 83 -0.97 -20.05 -7.78
N ASP A 84 -1.97 -20.36 -8.60
CA ASP A 84 -2.71 -19.39 -9.40
C ASP A 84 -3.50 -18.40 -8.52
N HIS A 85 -4.14 -18.90 -7.45
CA HIS A 85 -4.85 -18.03 -6.50
C HIS A 85 -3.89 -17.14 -5.70
N VAL A 86 -2.67 -17.63 -5.44
CA VAL A 86 -1.64 -16.87 -4.70
C VAL A 86 -1.20 -15.63 -5.47
N GLU A 87 -1.12 -15.68 -6.80
CA GLU A 87 -0.74 -14.53 -7.63
C GLU A 87 -1.76 -13.39 -7.49
N ASP A 88 -3.06 -13.69 -7.60
CA ASP A 88 -4.16 -12.72 -7.45
C ASP A 88 -4.20 -12.11 -6.04
N GLU A 89 -3.96 -12.93 -5.01
CA GLU A 89 -3.90 -12.48 -3.63
C GLU A 89 -2.71 -11.54 -3.39
N ILE A 90 -1.54 -11.81 -3.97
CA ILE A 90 -0.36 -10.93 -3.87
C ILE A 90 -0.59 -9.59 -4.58
N ILE A 91 -1.23 -9.59 -5.74
CA ILE A 91 -1.58 -8.35 -6.45
C ILE A 91 -2.43 -7.46 -5.54
N THR A 92 -3.47 -8.01 -4.95
CA THR A 92 -4.38 -7.20 -4.15
C THR A 92 -3.79 -6.84 -2.78
N LEU A 93 -2.95 -7.71 -2.21
CA LEU A 93 -2.15 -7.40 -1.01
C LEU A 93 -1.29 -6.15 -1.23
N ARG A 94 -0.65 -6.02 -2.39
CA ARG A 94 0.15 -4.83 -2.75
C ARG A 94 -0.68 -3.56 -2.80
N GLU A 95 -1.91 -3.62 -3.32
CA GLU A 95 -2.82 -2.47 -3.35
C GLU A 95 -3.14 -1.98 -1.93
N PHE A 96 -3.48 -2.90 -1.02
CA PHE A 96 -3.73 -2.54 0.38
C PHE A 96 -2.50 -1.96 1.07
N ILE A 97 -1.32 -2.53 0.85
CA ILE A 97 -0.06 -1.99 1.38
C ILE A 97 0.20 -0.57 0.84
N HIS A 98 -0.11 -0.32 -0.42
CA HIS A 98 0.06 0.99 -1.06
C HIS A 98 -0.81 2.08 -0.44
N TRP A 99 -2.01 1.74 0.05
CA TRP A 99 -2.91 2.69 0.72
C TRP A 99 -2.55 2.98 2.18
N LEU A 100 -1.74 2.15 2.84
CA LEU A 100 -1.42 2.34 4.26
C LEU A 100 -0.87 3.75 4.61
N PRO A 101 0.08 4.34 3.86
CA PRO A 101 0.59 5.68 4.17
C PRO A 101 -0.46 6.79 4.02
N GLU A 102 -1.35 6.66 3.04
CA GLU A 102 -2.45 7.58 2.79
C GLU A 102 -3.45 7.50 3.96
N LEU A 103 -3.91 6.28 4.26
CA LEU A 103 -4.85 6.02 5.35
C LEU A 103 -4.28 6.43 6.72
N ALA A 104 -2.97 6.29 6.94
CA ALA A 104 -2.33 6.80 8.15
C ALA A 104 -2.28 8.33 8.17
N GLY A 105 -2.13 8.99 7.01
CA GLY A 105 -2.17 10.46 6.90
C GLY A 105 -3.54 11.06 7.20
N ASP A 106 -4.61 10.28 7.03
CA ASP A 106 -5.99 10.66 7.38
C ASP A 106 -6.31 10.54 8.88
N THR A 107 -5.36 10.03 9.67
CA THR A 107 -5.49 9.90 11.14
C THR A 107 -4.80 11.06 11.87
N ASP A 108 -4.93 11.09 13.19
CA ASP A 108 -4.15 11.98 14.06
C ASP A 108 -2.81 11.36 14.53
N MET A 109 -2.29 10.40 13.75
CA MET A 109 -0.99 9.77 14.00
C MET A 109 0.14 10.81 13.98
N ALA A 110 1.03 10.74 14.98
CA ALA A 110 2.18 11.62 15.04
C ALA A 110 3.19 11.30 13.93
N GLU A 111 3.98 12.31 13.55
CA GLU A 111 4.90 12.24 12.39
C GLU A 111 5.90 11.08 12.50
N GLY A 112 6.36 10.77 13.71
CA GLY A 112 7.31 9.67 13.96
C GLY A 112 6.72 8.30 13.60
N GLU A 113 5.49 8.03 14.05
CA GLU A 113 4.74 6.81 13.76
C GLU A 113 4.32 6.77 12.28
N TRP A 114 3.91 7.89 11.70
CA TRP A 114 3.54 7.96 10.27
C TRP A 114 4.74 7.67 9.36
N ASN A 115 5.94 8.17 9.71
CA ASN A 115 7.18 7.83 9.01
C ASN A 115 7.52 6.34 9.14
N GLN A 116 7.19 5.70 10.27
CA GLN A 116 7.33 4.25 10.43
C GLN A 116 6.36 3.50 9.53
N VAL A 117 5.08 3.90 9.44
CA VAL A 117 4.12 3.30 8.50
C VAL A 117 4.68 3.33 7.08
N GLN A 118 5.16 4.49 6.63
CA GLN A 118 5.77 4.64 5.31
C GLN A 118 6.98 3.73 5.09
N ALA A 119 7.89 3.68 6.06
CA ALA A 119 9.09 2.85 5.96
C ALA A 119 8.74 1.37 5.89
N VAL A 120 7.85 0.89 6.76
CA VAL A 120 7.41 -0.50 6.79
C VAL A 120 6.63 -0.86 5.53
N SER A 121 5.73 0.00 5.04
CA SER A 121 5.01 -0.22 3.78
C SER A 121 5.95 -0.38 2.58
N ARG A 122 7.03 0.41 2.49
CA ARG A 122 8.04 0.24 1.43
C ARG A 122 8.76 -1.09 1.52
N GLU A 123 9.12 -1.54 2.73
CA GLU A 123 9.74 -2.85 2.90
C GLU A 123 8.77 -4.00 2.56
N MET A 124 7.49 -3.88 2.94
CA MET A 124 6.46 -4.84 2.55
C MET A 124 6.31 -4.94 1.02
N LEU A 125 6.30 -3.81 0.30
CA LEU A 125 6.22 -3.81 -1.16
C LEU A 125 7.42 -4.52 -1.80
N LYS A 126 8.64 -4.32 -1.27
CA LYS A 126 9.83 -5.06 -1.73
C LYS A 126 9.71 -6.56 -1.47
N SER A 127 9.18 -6.96 -0.31
CA SER A 127 8.93 -8.36 -0.01
C SER A 127 7.88 -8.95 -0.97
N CYS A 128 6.84 -8.20 -1.33
CA CYS A 128 5.90 -8.62 -2.39
C CYS A 128 6.61 -8.81 -3.75
N ASP A 129 7.54 -7.92 -4.13
CA ASP A 129 8.31 -8.09 -5.38
C ASP A 129 9.16 -9.37 -5.35
N ASN A 130 9.77 -9.69 -4.20
CA ASN A 130 10.51 -10.95 -4.03
C ASN A 130 9.58 -12.17 -4.14
N VAL A 131 8.40 -12.11 -3.53
CA VAL A 131 7.39 -13.18 -3.63
C VAL A 131 6.92 -13.35 -5.07
N ASP A 132 6.63 -12.27 -5.79
CA ASP A 132 6.26 -12.30 -7.21
C ASP A 132 7.34 -12.96 -8.08
N LEU A 133 8.62 -12.67 -7.83
CA LEU A 133 9.73 -13.36 -8.50
C LEU A 133 9.73 -14.88 -8.21
N LYS A 134 9.42 -15.29 -6.98
CA LYS A 134 9.34 -16.70 -6.58
C LYS A 134 8.16 -17.43 -7.20
N ILE A 135 7.01 -16.76 -7.33
CA ILE A 135 5.82 -17.26 -8.05
C ILE A 135 6.19 -17.55 -9.50
N LYS A 136 6.81 -16.58 -10.18
CA LYS A 136 7.25 -16.72 -11.59
C LYS A 136 8.28 -17.82 -11.80
N GLN A 137 9.07 -18.13 -10.77
CA GLN A 137 10.05 -19.22 -10.77
C GLN A 137 9.42 -20.59 -10.41
N GLY A 138 8.16 -20.61 -9.96
CA GLY A 138 7.50 -21.82 -9.47
C GLY A 138 8.16 -22.38 -8.21
N SER A 139 8.84 -21.53 -7.43
CA SER A 139 9.64 -21.93 -6.27
C SER A 139 9.19 -21.28 -4.97
N LEU A 140 8.00 -20.68 -4.95
CA LEU A 140 7.46 -20.02 -3.76
C LEU A 140 7.14 -21.05 -2.67
N THR A 141 7.64 -20.81 -1.46
CA THR A 141 7.29 -21.58 -0.27
C THR A 141 6.70 -20.69 0.82
N VAL A 142 6.17 -21.31 1.87
CA VAL A 142 5.60 -20.58 3.02
C VAL A 142 6.68 -19.75 3.74
N GLU A 143 7.90 -20.26 3.81
CA GLU A 143 9.04 -19.58 4.44
C GLU A 143 9.42 -18.27 3.75
N ASP A 144 9.18 -18.16 2.44
CA ASP A 144 9.41 -16.93 1.67
C ASP A 144 8.46 -15.79 2.11
N LEU A 145 7.37 -16.08 2.83
CA LEU A 145 6.43 -15.07 3.35
C LEU A 145 6.84 -14.48 4.71
N SER A 146 7.85 -15.06 5.37
CA SER A 146 8.25 -14.68 6.74
C SER A 146 8.62 -13.20 6.88
N ASP A 147 9.22 -12.60 5.85
CA ASP A 147 9.51 -11.17 5.82
C ASP A 147 8.23 -10.33 5.79
N LEU A 148 7.24 -10.70 4.97
CA LEU A 148 5.95 -10.01 4.90
C LEU A 148 5.22 -10.06 6.26
N GLU A 149 5.23 -11.22 6.92
CA GLU A 149 4.63 -11.39 8.24
C GLU A 149 5.32 -10.54 9.31
N SER A 150 6.66 -10.54 9.30
CA SER A 150 7.48 -9.72 10.20
C SER A 150 7.16 -8.24 10.04
N GLN A 151 7.02 -7.74 8.81
CA GLN A 151 6.66 -6.35 8.56
C GLN A 151 5.20 -6.04 8.87
N LEU A 152 4.26 -6.96 8.58
CA LEU A 152 2.86 -6.81 8.98
C LEU A 152 2.74 -6.67 10.50
N ASN A 153 3.47 -7.47 11.27
CA ASN A 153 3.47 -7.35 12.73
C ASN A 153 3.91 -5.96 13.20
N LYS A 154 4.84 -5.31 12.50
CA LYS A 154 5.20 -3.90 12.78
C LYS A 154 4.05 -2.95 12.47
N GLN A 155 3.31 -3.14 11.38
CA GLN A 155 2.12 -2.33 11.08
C GLN A 155 1.03 -2.51 12.13
N VAL A 156 0.81 -3.74 12.62
CA VAL A 156 -0.15 -4.03 13.70
C VAL A 156 0.18 -3.25 14.97
N LEU A 157 1.48 -3.11 15.31
CA LEU A 157 1.91 -2.31 16.46
C LEU A 157 1.63 -0.80 16.29
N LEU A 158 1.44 -0.33 15.06
CA LEU A 158 1.15 1.08 14.77
C LEU A 158 -0.36 1.40 14.80
N VAL A 159 -1.23 0.38 14.76
CA VAL A 159 -2.70 0.54 14.77
C VAL A 159 -3.21 1.37 15.96
N PRO A 160 -2.73 1.20 17.21
CA PRO A 160 -3.21 2.00 18.34
C PRO A 160 -2.94 3.51 18.21
N PHE A 161 -2.01 3.92 17.34
CA PHE A 161 -1.67 5.33 17.09
C PHE A 161 -2.50 5.95 15.95
N ALA A 162 -3.19 5.12 15.17
CA ALA A 162 -4.09 5.52 14.09
C ALA A 162 -5.49 5.84 14.64
N VAL A 163 -5.62 6.90 15.43
CA VAL A 163 -6.93 7.40 15.86
C VAL A 163 -7.55 8.14 14.68
N ASP A 164 -8.71 7.67 14.21
CA ASP A 164 -9.43 8.30 13.11
C ASP A 164 -9.66 9.78 13.44
N ARG A 165 -9.22 10.67 12.54
CA ARG A 165 -9.49 12.09 12.71
C ARG A 165 -11.00 12.27 12.68
N PRO A 166 -11.62 12.92 13.68
CA PRO A 166 -13.04 13.18 13.64
C PRO A 166 -13.33 13.93 12.33
N ALA A 167 -14.18 13.37 11.49
CA ALA A 167 -14.62 14.04 10.27
C ALA A 167 -15.07 15.43 10.69
N VAL A 168 -14.34 16.47 10.24
CA VAL A 168 -14.67 17.86 10.54
C VAL A 168 -16.10 18.03 10.05
N SER A 169 -17.04 18.05 10.97
CA SER A 169 -18.44 18.33 10.68
C SER A 169 -18.46 19.76 10.21
N VAL A 170 -18.34 19.95 8.89
CA VAL A 170 -18.46 21.25 8.26
C VAL A 170 -19.81 21.78 8.76
N PRO A 171 -19.83 22.88 9.54
CA PRO A 171 -21.08 23.40 10.05
C PRO A 171 -21.95 23.68 8.84
N LEU A 172 -23.09 22.99 8.79
CA LEU A 172 -24.09 23.14 7.74
C LEU A 172 -24.34 24.63 7.58
N SER A 173 -23.80 25.22 6.51
CA SER A 173 -23.88 26.65 6.26
C SER A 173 -25.35 26.97 6.02
N THR A 174 -26.05 27.37 7.08
CA THR A 174 -27.43 27.83 7.02
C THR A 174 -27.46 29.04 6.11
N LYS A 175 -27.83 28.80 4.86
CA LYS A 175 -28.04 29.82 3.83
C LYS A 175 -28.97 30.88 4.43
N PRO A 176 -28.60 32.17 4.45
CA PRO A 176 -29.47 33.20 5.00
C PRO A 176 -30.76 33.25 4.17
N GLU A 177 -31.86 32.95 4.82
CA GLU A 177 -33.21 33.04 4.27
C GLU A 177 -33.47 34.50 3.89
N LYS A 178 -33.65 34.76 2.60
CA LYS A 178 -33.86 36.10 2.06
C LYS A 178 -35.24 36.58 2.54
N PRO A 179 -35.36 37.69 3.30
CA PRO A 179 -36.67 38.16 3.73
C PRO A 179 -37.52 38.56 2.52
N SER A 180 -38.65 37.89 2.38
CA SER A 180 -39.68 38.19 1.38
C SER A 180 -40.30 39.54 1.70
N SER A 181 -39.98 40.56 0.89
CA SER A 181 -40.59 41.89 1.00
C SER A 181 -42.02 41.83 0.44
N ARG A 182 -43.00 42.19 1.28
CA ARG A 182 -44.35 42.57 0.86
C ARG A 182 -44.41 44.05 0.55
#